data_AF-A0A2V4EDG2-F1
#
_entry.id   AF-A0A2V4EDG2-F1
#
_cell.length_a   1.000
_cell.length_b   1.000
_cell.length_c   1.000
_cell.angle_alpha   90.00
_cell.angle_beta   90.00
_cell.angle_gamma   90.00
#
_symmetry.space_group_name_H-M   'P 1'
#
loop_
_entity.id
_entity.type
_entity.pdbx_description
1 polymer ?
#
loop_
_entity_poly.entity_id
_entity_poly.type
_entity_poly.pdbx_seq_one_letter_code
_entity_poly.pdbx_strand_id
1 'polypeptide(L)'
;NEVNSRNPSQLNGVLEVAGQKAQVIIANPSGITCNGCGFINASRSTLTTGKPIIQNGDLTGYRVEQGKITITGKGLNSSEQSYTDLISHTVSVNSAIWANKLNVVTGKNKVSQDSQTVEPLDDTNPSERPEVSIDVSQFGGMYAGSIRMVGTEKGVGVHNAGELGASINNISISADGKITNRGAIQANKNVILNSQHSVDNHKQLYAKKDIQVNAKNSVKNTGSFVAQKNIAMSANRIENSQTGTLAAGVDSHGKLSQDGSLDINATTAHLTGKSLASASINVQASGDVNLDNSQQIANAINISGKELSAKQSVIKADQNIKLTAQDNLTATDSHIFSNENIAIKAGKTINGDDISLMAKRNIHAQGQQISLQKAQTLSEKDSTFIANKTINNREAKISSKGNVSLDADDINNSGATFISEQTISLSANNKLINQQAKFNSHQHISFSANEIDNQQVIVQSLGETQINAKTIDNRQAKFNVDQLDIKAQQLLNQKANMLIQKAAAFAIGNMENQDAKILAYDLAIDADKLSGDGQLLAENDIRLTLVDSLHNQSDIIANNNIYIQTQQDILNDQLILSGKKLDIISQQLTNSEKGEISSDLLNLTHDT
;
A
#
# COMPACT_ATOMS: atom_id res chain seq x y z
N ASN A 1 -45.39 27.07 28.80
CA ASN A 1 -45.02 28.44 29.16
C ASN A 1 -44.50 29.15 27.93
N GLU A 2 -45.29 30.07 27.36
CA GLU A 2 -44.86 30.92 26.24
C GLU A 2 -44.64 32.34 26.76
N VAL A 3 -43.46 32.90 26.52
CA VAL A 3 -43.08 34.25 26.94
C VAL A 3 -43.09 35.16 25.73
N ASN A 4 -44.03 36.10 25.69
CA ASN A 4 -44.16 37.08 24.62
C ASN A 4 -43.54 38.45 25.00
N SER A 5 -42.36 38.42 25.62
CA SER A 5 -41.64 39.62 26.06
C SER A 5 -40.38 39.82 25.22
N ARG A 6 -39.82 41.03 25.21
CA ARG A 6 -38.51 41.29 24.58
C ARG A 6 -37.32 40.80 25.41
N ASN A 7 -37.55 40.45 26.68
CA ASN A 7 -36.51 40.04 27.60
C ASN A 7 -36.30 38.51 27.58
N PRO A 8 -35.06 38.03 27.61
CA PRO A 8 -34.78 36.61 27.71
C PRO A 8 -35.21 36.06 29.07
N SER A 9 -35.57 34.77 29.11
CA SER A 9 -35.88 34.06 30.36
C SER A 9 -34.60 33.68 31.10
N GLN A 10 -34.58 33.88 32.42
CA GLN A 10 -33.51 33.40 33.29
C GLN A 10 -34.05 32.28 34.18
N LEU A 11 -33.50 31.08 34.02
CA LEU A 11 -33.85 29.89 34.78
C LEU A 11 -32.72 29.60 35.77
N ASN A 12 -32.88 30.05 37.01
CA ASN A 12 -31.86 29.98 38.07
C ASN A 12 -32.18 28.92 39.15
N GLY A 13 -33.03 27.94 38.82
CA GLY A 13 -33.50 26.91 39.74
C GLY A 13 -34.41 25.88 39.07
N VAL A 14 -34.92 24.94 39.86
CA VAL A 14 -35.77 23.85 39.37
C VAL A 14 -37.22 24.29 39.15
N LEU A 15 -37.86 23.76 38.10
CA LEU A 15 -39.29 23.91 37.84
C LEU A 15 -40.02 22.59 38.16
N GLU A 16 -41.03 22.65 39.01
CA GLU A 16 -41.81 21.50 39.43
C GLU A 16 -43.20 21.48 38.78
N VAL A 17 -43.60 20.30 38.30
CA VAL A 17 -45.00 20.02 37.95
C VAL A 17 -45.68 19.41 39.18
N ALA A 18 -46.52 20.19 39.87
CA ALA A 18 -47.33 19.65 40.96
C ALA A 18 -48.44 18.73 40.42
N GLY A 19 -48.58 17.53 41.01
CA GLY A 19 -49.63 16.58 40.65
C GLY A 19 -49.22 15.59 39.56
N GLN A 20 -50.06 15.43 38.52
CA GLN A 20 -49.78 14.45 37.46
C GLN A 20 -48.57 14.87 36.62
N LYS A 21 -47.71 13.90 36.31
CA LYS A 21 -46.51 14.08 35.49
C LYS A 21 -46.87 14.63 34.10
N ALA A 22 -46.23 15.72 33.68
CA ALA A 22 -46.52 16.40 32.41
C ALA A 22 -45.25 16.70 31.59
N GLN A 23 -45.43 17.11 30.34
CA GLN A 23 -44.35 17.71 29.56
C GLN A 23 -44.22 19.20 29.92
N VAL A 24 -42.99 19.68 30.09
CA VAL A 24 -42.72 21.09 30.37
C VAL A 24 -42.06 21.73 29.16
N ILE A 25 -42.66 22.80 28.64
CA ILE A 25 -42.13 23.59 27.53
C ILE A 25 -41.99 25.04 27.99
N ILE A 26 -40.78 25.58 27.84
CA ILE A 26 -40.46 27.00 28.04
C ILE A 26 -40.05 27.56 26.68
N ALA A 27 -40.92 28.38 26.10
CA ALA A 27 -40.72 29.02 24.80
C ALA A 27 -40.51 30.53 24.99
N ASN A 28 -39.34 31.05 24.64
CA ASN A 28 -39.05 32.49 24.66
C ASN A 28 -38.14 32.89 23.47
N PRO A 29 -38.70 33.50 22.41
CA PRO A 29 -37.92 33.93 21.25
C PRO A 29 -36.78 34.91 21.53
N SER A 30 -36.83 35.66 22.64
CA SER A 30 -35.76 36.58 23.05
C SER A 30 -34.54 35.87 23.64
N GLY A 31 -34.64 34.57 23.94
CA GLY A 31 -33.55 33.77 24.49
C GLY A 31 -33.86 33.17 25.86
N ILE A 32 -33.03 32.19 26.25
CA ILE A 32 -33.14 31.49 27.54
C ILE A 32 -31.74 31.29 28.12
N THR A 33 -31.53 31.69 29.38
CA THR A 33 -30.32 31.38 30.14
C THR A 33 -30.66 30.41 31.25
N CYS A 34 -29.95 29.29 31.33
CA CYS A 34 -30.05 28.31 32.42
C CYS A 34 -28.79 28.35 33.28
N ASN A 35 -28.98 28.55 34.58
CA ASN A 35 -27.92 28.51 35.59
C ASN A 35 -28.39 27.71 36.80
N GLY A 36 -28.15 26.40 36.78
CA GLY A 36 -28.68 25.47 37.79
C GLY A 36 -30.16 25.18 37.61
N CYS A 37 -30.65 25.26 36.37
CA CYS A 37 -32.04 24.90 36.10
C CYS A 37 -32.23 23.39 36.01
N GLY A 38 -33.47 22.94 36.20
CA GLY A 38 -33.86 21.53 36.10
C GLY A 38 -35.36 21.36 36.22
N PHE A 39 -35.85 20.12 36.17
CA PHE A 39 -37.27 19.83 36.17
C PHE A 39 -37.61 18.68 37.12
N ILE A 40 -38.63 18.89 37.95
CA ILE A 40 -39.17 17.87 38.87
C ILE A 40 -40.53 17.43 38.35
N ASN A 41 -40.77 16.13 38.35
CA ASN A 41 -42.03 15.51 37.90
C ASN A 41 -42.43 15.88 36.45
N ALA A 42 -41.45 16.08 35.58
CA ALA A 42 -41.65 16.26 34.14
C ALA A 42 -41.25 14.97 33.37
N SER A 43 -42.01 14.58 32.35
CA SER A 43 -41.65 13.46 31.45
C SER A 43 -40.68 13.86 30.36
N ARG A 44 -40.83 15.10 29.87
CA ARG A 44 -39.99 15.72 28.85
C ARG A 44 -39.87 17.20 29.15
N SER A 45 -38.68 17.74 28.91
CA SER A 45 -38.41 19.16 29.06
C SER A 45 -37.92 19.76 27.75
N THR A 46 -38.58 20.81 27.28
CA THR A 46 -38.19 21.56 26.09
C THR A 46 -37.89 23.01 26.45
N LEU A 47 -36.66 23.43 26.21
CA LEU A 47 -36.27 24.84 26.19
C LEU A 47 -36.19 25.27 24.73
N THR A 48 -36.97 26.28 24.34
CA THR A 48 -36.96 26.74 22.95
C THR A 48 -37.02 28.25 22.81
N THR A 49 -36.32 28.78 21.80
CA THR A 49 -36.53 30.15 21.30
C THR A 49 -37.47 30.19 20.10
N GLY A 50 -38.02 29.03 19.72
CA GLY A 50 -39.07 28.95 18.71
C GLY A 50 -40.42 29.38 19.26
N LYS A 51 -41.22 30.04 18.42
CA LYS A 51 -42.64 30.26 18.70
C LYS A 51 -43.39 28.92 18.56
N PRO A 52 -44.20 28.50 19.54
CA PRO A 52 -45.03 27.30 19.42
C PRO A 52 -45.99 27.40 18.22
N ILE A 53 -46.14 26.31 17.49
CA ILE A 53 -47.10 26.19 16.37
C ILE A 53 -48.28 25.36 16.88
N ILE A 54 -49.41 26.02 17.10
CA ILE A 54 -50.66 25.38 17.52
C ILE A 54 -51.59 25.23 16.33
N GLN A 55 -52.09 24.01 16.10
CA GLN A 55 -53.12 23.72 15.08
C GLN A 55 -54.27 22.97 15.74
N ASN A 56 -55.50 23.44 15.55
CA ASN A 56 -56.71 22.85 16.16
C ASN A 56 -56.62 22.65 17.69
N GLY A 57 -55.86 23.50 18.38
CA GLY A 57 -55.64 23.41 19.83
C GLY A 57 -54.43 22.55 20.25
N ASP A 58 -53.85 21.78 19.34
CA ASP A 58 -52.72 20.90 19.62
C ASP A 58 -51.39 21.53 19.23
N LEU A 59 -50.36 21.28 20.05
CA LEU A 59 -48.99 21.65 19.73
C LEU A 59 -48.43 20.73 18.64
N THR A 60 -48.16 21.29 17.48
CA THR A 60 -47.61 20.55 16.33
C THR A 60 -46.11 20.77 16.13
N GLY A 61 -45.55 21.84 16.68
CA GLY A 61 -44.12 22.11 16.59
C GLY A 61 -43.70 23.49 17.08
N TYR A 62 -42.51 23.91 16.62
CA TYR A 62 -41.86 25.16 17.00
C TYR A 62 -41.27 25.83 15.75
N ARG A 63 -41.47 27.14 15.60
CA ARG A 63 -40.87 27.96 14.55
C ARG A 63 -39.75 28.81 15.14
N VAL A 64 -38.51 28.47 14.84
CA VAL A 64 -37.29 29.12 15.31
C VAL A 64 -36.78 30.10 14.25
N GLU A 65 -36.70 31.37 14.61
CA GLU A 65 -36.19 32.43 13.70
C GLU A 65 -34.97 33.15 14.29
N GLN A 66 -34.85 33.17 15.63
CA GLN A 66 -33.81 33.87 16.36
C GLN A 66 -33.68 33.32 17.80
N GLY A 67 -32.81 33.96 18.59
CA GLY A 67 -32.68 33.71 20.03
C GLY A 67 -31.61 32.67 20.37
N LYS A 68 -30.98 32.86 21.52
CA LYS A 68 -29.91 32.00 22.03
C LYS A 68 -30.35 31.28 23.29
N ILE A 69 -29.99 30.00 23.40
CA ILE A 69 -30.01 29.26 24.67
C ILE A 69 -28.58 29.26 25.22
N THR A 70 -28.42 29.67 26.47
CA THR A 70 -27.12 29.66 27.16
C THR A 70 -27.20 28.80 28.42
N ILE A 71 -26.37 27.77 28.50
CA ILE A 71 -26.18 26.97 29.72
C ILE A 71 -24.91 27.45 30.41
N THR A 72 -25.01 27.88 31.66
CA THR A 72 -23.91 28.50 32.41
C THR A 72 -23.97 28.15 33.90
N GLY A 73 -22.97 28.60 34.66
CA GLY A 73 -22.90 28.45 36.12
C GLY A 73 -23.07 27.00 36.57
N LYS A 74 -24.16 26.69 37.30
CA LYS A 74 -24.45 25.33 37.82
C LYS A 74 -24.99 24.35 36.76
N GLY A 75 -25.19 24.78 35.52
CA GLY A 75 -25.58 23.92 34.40
C GLY A 75 -27.07 23.62 34.33
N LEU A 76 -27.43 22.56 33.59
CA LEU A 76 -28.78 22.03 33.42
C LEU A 76 -28.83 20.59 33.92
N ASN A 77 -29.69 20.31 34.91
CA ASN A 77 -29.98 18.93 35.32
C ASN A 77 -31.37 18.51 34.83
N SER A 78 -31.38 17.59 33.87
CA SER A 78 -32.57 16.98 33.28
C SER A 78 -32.47 15.45 33.28
N SER A 79 -31.77 14.90 34.27
CA SER A 79 -31.47 13.46 34.40
C SER A 79 -32.70 12.62 34.78
N GLU A 80 -33.78 13.24 35.26
CA GLU A 80 -35.04 12.56 35.59
C GLU A 80 -36.03 12.50 34.41
N GLN A 81 -35.79 13.31 33.37
CA GLN A 81 -36.65 13.39 32.19
C GLN A 81 -36.23 12.36 31.14
N SER A 82 -37.19 11.75 30.45
CA SER A 82 -36.90 10.80 29.38
C SER A 82 -36.27 11.47 28.16
N TYR A 83 -36.66 12.73 27.90
CA TYR A 83 -36.19 13.55 26.78
C TYR A 83 -35.95 14.98 27.23
N THR A 84 -34.88 15.58 26.72
CA THR A 84 -34.53 16.99 26.89
C THR A 84 -34.23 17.60 25.53
N ASP A 85 -34.96 18.65 25.18
CA ASP A 85 -34.83 19.35 23.92
C ASP A 85 -34.36 20.79 24.14
N LEU A 86 -33.29 21.16 23.44
CA LEU A 86 -32.81 22.53 23.30
C LEU A 86 -33.01 22.94 21.84
N ILE A 87 -34.00 23.80 21.57
CA ILE A 87 -34.41 24.16 20.21
C ILE A 87 -34.30 25.67 20.04
N SER A 88 -33.24 26.17 19.41
CA SER A 88 -33.01 27.62 19.30
C SER A 88 -32.25 28.00 18.05
N HIS A 89 -32.03 29.29 17.79
CA HIS A 89 -31.18 29.70 16.67
C HIS A 89 -29.71 29.35 16.96
N THR A 90 -29.22 29.66 18.16
CA THR A 90 -27.91 29.21 18.64
C THR A 90 -27.98 28.65 20.06
N VAL A 91 -27.04 27.75 20.40
CA VAL A 91 -26.86 27.18 21.75
C VAL A 91 -25.41 27.35 22.18
N SER A 92 -25.19 27.88 23.38
CA SER A 92 -23.87 27.95 24.01
C SER A 92 -23.87 27.18 25.32
N VAL A 93 -22.92 26.26 25.48
CA VAL A 93 -22.80 25.38 26.63
C VAL A 93 -21.49 25.67 27.35
N ASN A 94 -21.59 26.40 28.46
CA ASN A 94 -20.47 26.82 29.29
C ASN A 94 -20.44 26.13 30.66
N SER A 95 -21.34 25.17 30.88
CA SER A 95 -21.40 24.31 32.05
C SER A 95 -22.06 22.98 31.68
N ALA A 96 -22.14 22.04 32.61
CA ALA A 96 -22.64 20.69 32.36
C ALA A 96 -24.14 20.65 32.04
N ILE A 97 -24.52 19.85 31.06
CA ILE A 97 -25.89 19.39 30.81
C ILE A 97 -25.93 17.90 31.16
N TRP A 98 -26.86 17.50 32.03
CA TRP A 98 -27.12 16.11 32.38
C TRP A 98 -28.52 15.71 31.90
N ALA A 99 -28.66 14.65 31.11
CA ALA A 99 -29.95 14.22 30.56
C ALA A 99 -30.00 12.71 30.27
N ASN A 100 -31.18 12.13 30.03
CA ASN A 100 -31.25 10.76 29.48
C ASN A 100 -31.10 10.75 27.95
N LYS A 101 -31.95 11.51 27.25
CA LYS A 101 -31.84 11.73 25.81
C LYS A 101 -31.79 13.23 25.56
N LEU A 102 -30.64 13.72 25.12
CA LEU A 102 -30.45 15.12 24.79
C LEU A 102 -30.57 15.33 23.28
N ASN A 103 -31.44 16.25 22.90
CA ASN A 103 -31.59 16.69 21.53
C ASN A 103 -31.37 18.21 21.44
N VAL A 104 -30.47 18.62 20.55
CA VAL A 104 -30.11 20.02 20.33
C VAL A 104 -30.35 20.36 18.87
N VAL A 105 -31.27 21.26 18.60
CA VAL A 105 -31.61 21.69 17.23
C VAL A 105 -31.33 23.19 17.11
N THR A 106 -30.47 23.55 16.17
CA THR A 106 -29.99 24.91 15.95
C THR A 106 -30.16 25.39 14.51
N GLY A 107 -30.19 26.72 14.34
CA GLY A 107 -30.50 27.40 13.08
C GLY A 107 -31.96 27.86 13.00
N LYS A 108 -32.31 28.50 11.88
CA LYS A 108 -33.68 28.92 11.59
C LYS A 108 -34.47 27.72 11.06
N ASN A 109 -35.46 27.25 11.81
CA ASN A 109 -36.11 25.96 11.59
C ASN A 109 -37.60 25.97 11.90
N LYS A 110 -38.35 25.11 11.22
CA LYS A 110 -39.60 24.52 11.72
C LYS A 110 -39.29 23.14 12.28
N VAL A 111 -39.53 22.95 13.56
CA VAL A 111 -39.22 21.72 14.29
C VAL A 111 -40.51 21.09 14.77
N SER A 112 -40.72 19.80 14.48
CA SER A 112 -41.86 19.03 14.97
C SER A 112 -41.92 18.98 16.50
N GLN A 113 -43.11 18.71 17.07
CA GLN A 113 -43.29 18.64 18.53
C GLN A 113 -42.39 17.58 19.19
N ASP A 114 -42.18 16.43 18.57
CA ASP A 114 -41.26 15.36 19.03
C ASP A 114 -39.78 15.63 18.70
N SER A 115 -39.53 16.76 18.02
CA SER A 115 -38.27 17.25 17.51
C SER A 115 -37.58 16.38 16.47
N GLN A 116 -38.21 15.30 15.97
CA GLN A 116 -37.57 14.37 15.05
C GLN A 116 -37.43 14.96 13.64
N THR A 117 -38.49 15.61 13.16
CA THR A 117 -38.49 16.33 11.89
C THR A 117 -38.01 17.77 12.11
N VAL A 118 -36.99 18.16 11.34
CA VAL A 118 -36.39 19.50 11.33
C VAL A 118 -36.37 19.99 9.89
N GLU A 119 -37.16 21.02 9.59
CA GLU A 119 -37.25 21.67 8.28
C GLU A 119 -36.57 23.04 8.36
N PRO A 120 -35.43 23.27 7.67
CA PRO A 120 -34.79 24.57 7.65
C PRO A 120 -35.74 25.62 7.05
N LEU A 121 -35.77 26.81 7.64
CA LEU A 121 -36.43 27.98 7.03
C LEU A 121 -35.51 28.58 5.97
N ASP A 122 -36.10 29.30 5.00
CA ASP A 122 -35.32 30.02 4.00
C ASP A 122 -34.38 31.02 4.67
N ASP A 123 -33.13 31.01 4.21
CA ASP A 123 -32.16 32.00 4.67
C ASP A 123 -32.30 33.29 3.86
N THR A 124 -33.14 34.18 4.38
CA THR A 124 -33.43 35.47 3.78
C THR A 124 -32.38 36.55 4.09
N ASN A 125 -31.40 36.28 4.98
CA ASN A 125 -30.42 37.30 5.38
C ASN A 125 -29.05 36.69 5.75
N PRO A 126 -28.22 36.31 4.75
CA PRO A 126 -26.95 35.61 4.97
C PRO A 126 -25.91 36.37 5.81
N SER A 127 -26.01 37.70 5.90
CA SER A 127 -25.11 38.56 6.67
C SER A 127 -25.31 38.47 8.19
N GLU A 128 -26.44 37.91 8.64
CA GLU A 128 -26.76 37.77 10.07
C GLU A 128 -26.43 36.38 10.62
N ARG A 129 -25.82 35.50 9.81
CA ARG A 129 -25.49 34.14 10.22
C ARG A 129 -24.48 34.14 11.37
N PRO A 130 -24.71 33.36 12.44
CA PRO A 130 -23.71 33.18 13.49
C PRO A 130 -22.51 32.38 12.95
N GLU A 131 -21.36 32.52 13.59
CA GLU A 131 -20.16 31.73 13.25
C GLU A 131 -20.37 30.23 13.57
N VAL A 132 -21.01 29.96 14.72
CA VAL A 132 -21.26 28.61 15.23
C VAL A 132 -22.67 28.52 15.78
N SER A 133 -23.37 27.42 15.45
CA SER A 133 -24.75 27.19 15.89
C SER A 133 -24.80 26.53 17.27
N ILE A 134 -23.86 25.64 17.57
CA ILE A 134 -23.69 24.97 18.86
C ILE A 134 -22.22 25.12 19.27
N ASP A 135 -21.98 25.81 20.38
CA ASP A 135 -20.64 26.03 20.92
C ASP A 135 -20.54 25.50 22.35
N VAL A 136 -19.78 24.42 22.52
CA VAL A 136 -19.45 23.82 23.82
C VAL A 136 -18.05 24.26 24.20
N SER A 137 -17.94 25.07 25.25
CA SER A 137 -16.63 25.57 25.69
C SER A 137 -15.84 24.51 26.47
N GLN A 138 -14.57 24.78 26.74
CA GLN A 138 -13.68 23.88 27.49
C GLN A 138 -14.15 23.59 28.93
N PHE A 139 -15.04 24.41 29.47
CA PHE A 139 -15.66 24.24 30.79
C PHE A 139 -17.08 23.66 30.71
N GLY A 140 -17.63 23.55 29.49
CA GLY A 140 -18.92 22.95 29.22
C GLY A 140 -18.85 21.44 29.01
N GLY A 141 -20.01 20.80 29.06
CA GLY A 141 -20.12 19.39 28.69
C GLY A 141 -21.57 18.95 28.55
N MET A 142 -21.79 17.91 27.76
CA MET A 142 -23.08 17.25 27.60
C MET A 142 -22.93 15.78 27.98
N TYR A 143 -23.66 15.35 29.00
CA TYR A 143 -23.60 14.00 29.55
C TYR A 143 -25.00 13.40 29.49
N ALA A 144 -25.20 12.46 28.57
CA ALA A 144 -26.50 11.83 28.40
C ALA A 144 -26.44 10.34 28.09
N GLY A 145 -27.57 9.65 28.13
CA GLY A 145 -27.68 8.30 27.57
C GLY A 145 -27.57 8.29 26.04
N SER A 146 -28.05 9.34 25.37
CA SER A 146 -27.85 9.59 23.93
C SER A 146 -27.83 11.09 23.64
N ILE A 147 -27.03 11.51 22.67
CA ILE A 147 -26.94 12.91 22.24
C ILE A 147 -27.21 13.01 20.74
N ARG A 148 -28.14 13.88 20.35
CA ARG A 148 -28.36 14.28 18.96
C ARG A 148 -28.22 15.79 18.84
N MET A 149 -27.45 16.24 17.86
CA MET A 149 -27.26 17.64 17.51
C MET A 149 -27.54 17.86 16.03
N VAL A 150 -28.33 18.86 15.70
CA VAL A 150 -28.66 19.21 14.32
C VAL A 150 -28.58 20.73 14.14
N GLY A 151 -27.55 21.21 13.44
CA GLY A 151 -27.42 22.58 12.97
C GLY A 151 -27.74 22.66 11.48
N THR A 152 -28.76 23.42 11.12
CA THR A 152 -29.29 23.46 9.74
C THR A 152 -28.92 24.70 8.95
N GLU A 153 -28.39 25.73 9.61
CA GLU A 153 -28.14 27.02 8.98
C GLU A 153 -26.91 26.97 8.09
N LYS A 154 -27.08 27.46 6.85
CA LYS A 154 -26.10 27.24 5.79
C LYS A 154 -24.71 27.76 6.15
N GLY A 155 -23.70 26.89 6.10
CA GLY A 155 -22.31 27.21 6.44
C GLY A 155 -22.02 27.40 7.92
N VAL A 156 -23.01 27.31 8.81
CA VAL A 156 -22.83 27.49 10.25
C VAL A 156 -22.45 26.18 10.91
N GLY A 157 -21.37 26.21 11.70
CA GLY A 157 -20.75 25.02 12.26
C GLY A 157 -21.26 24.56 13.62
N VAL A 158 -20.62 23.50 14.13
CA VAL A 158 -20.70 22.99 15.50
C VAL A 158 -19.28 22.93 16.08
N HIS A 159 -19.08 23.44 17.27
CA HIS A 159 -17.80 23.42 17.97
C HIS A 159 -17.92 22.72 19.31
N ASN A 160 -17.00 21.78 19.56
CA ASN A 160 -16.82 21.15 20.86
C ASN A 160 -15.38 21.35 21.35
N ALA A 161 -15.20 22.12 22.41
CA ALA A 161 -13.98 22.20 23.19
C ALA A 161 -14.08 21.49 24.56
N GLY A 162 -15.28 21.10 24.98
CA GLY A 162 -15.56 20.42 26.25
C GLY A 162 -15.64 18.89 26.12
N GLU A 163 -16.59 18.28 26.83
CA GLU A 163 -16.85 16.84 26.76
C GLU A 163 -18.28 16.52 26.34
N LEU A 164 -18.42 15.64 25.33
CA LEU A 164 -19.68 15.05 24.90
C LEU A 164 -19.66 13.56 25.22
N GLY A 165 -20.49 13.11 26.15
CA GLY A 165 -20.54 11.72 26.62
C GLY A 165 -21.93 11.10 26.45
N ALA A 166 -22.04 10.03 25.66
CA ALA A 166 -23.23 9.18 25.56
C ALA A 166 -23.02 7.83 26.27
N SER A 167 -23.66 7.62 27.42
CA SER A 167 -23.42 6.45 28.29
C SER A 167 -24.15 5.17 27.85
N ILE A 168 -25.19 5.27 27.01
CA ILE A 168 -26.04 4.12 26.63
C ILE A 168 -26.00 3.88 25.12
N ASN A 169 -26.17 4.93 24.32
CA ASN A 169 -26.35 4.86 22.87
C ASN A 169 -25.31 5.72 22.14
N ASN A 170 -25.75 6.39 21.06
CA ASN A 170 -24.91 7.09 20.11
C ASN A 170 -24.77 8.57 20.47
N ILE A 171 -23.73 9.19 19.90
CA ILE A 171 -23.67 10.62 19.64
C ILE A 171 -23.85 10.81 18.13
N SER A 172 -24.80 11.66 17.73
CA SER A 172 -25.00 12.04 16.33
C SER A 172 -24.95 13.56 16.20
N ILE A 173 -24.06 14.08 15.36
CA ILE A 173 -23.92 15.51 15.08
C ILE A 173 -24.09 15.72 13.58
N SER A 174 -25.10 16.51 13.20
CA SER A 174 -25.31 16.95 11.83
C SER A 174 -25.16 18.47 11.76
N ALA A 175 -24.37 18.97 10.83
CA ALA A 175 -24.18 20.40 10.60
C ALA A 175 -24.16 20.71 9.10
N ASP A 176 -24.76 21.81 8.67
CA ASP A 176 -24.52 22.32 7.32
C ASP A 176 -23.08 22.87 7.20
N GLY A 177 -22.61 23.60 8.21
CA GLY A 177 -21.22 24.04 8.29
C GLY A 177 -20.25 23.00 8.86
N LYS A 178 -19.08 23.50 9.25
CA LYS A 178 -17.96 22.70 9.77
C LYS A 178 -18.22 22.17 11.18
N ILE A 179 -17.85 20.92 11.44
CA ILE A 179 -17.80 20.33 12.79
C ILE A 179 -16.36 20.38 13.27
N THR A 180 -16.09 21.02 14.41
CA THR A 180 -14.75 21.08 15.01
C THR A 180 -14.74 20.48 16.41
N ASN A 181 -13.91 19.47 16.63
CA ASN A 181 -13.69 18.84 17.93
C ASN A 181 -12.28 19.14 18.45
N ARG A 182 -12.18 20.02 19.46
CA ARG A 182 -10.99 20.25 20.29
C ARG A 182 -11.12 19.58 21.67
N GLY A 183 -12.30 19.07 21.99
CA GLY A 183 -12.65 18.36 23.21
C GLY A 183 -12.69 16.84 23.07
N ALA A 184 -13.41 16.18 23.97
CA ALA A 184 -13.65 14.74 23.91
C ALA A 184 -15.08 14.44 23.45
N ILE A 185 -15.23 13.44 22.58
CA ILE A 185 -16.52 12.89 22.17
C ILE A 185 -16.46 11.39 22.41
N GLN A 186 -17.32 10.87 23.30
CA GLN A 186 -17.30 9.49 23.77
C GLN A 186 -18.70 8.87 23.71
N ALA A 187 -18.87 7.75 23.02
CA ALA A 187 -20.14 7.05 22.92
C ALA A 187 -20.04 5.56 23.28
N ASN A 188 -21.04 5.06 24.01
CA ASN A 188 -21.18 3.64 24.35
C ASN A 188 -21.62 2.77 23.15
N LYS A 189 -22.19 3.39 22.10
CA LYS A 189 -22.38 2.76 20.80
C LYS A 189 -21.56 3.53 19.76
N ASN A 190 -22.22 4.30 18.89
CA ASN A 190 -21.59 4.90 17.72
C ASN A 190 -21.35 6.41 17.92
N VAL A 191 -20.33 6.93 17.24
CA VAL A 191 -20.22 8.38 16.96
C VAL A 191 -20.49 8.60 15.48
N ILE A 192 -21.46 9.44 15.16
CA ILE A 192 -21.88 9.74 13.78
C ILE A 192 -21.74 11.24 13.56
N LEU A 193 -20.90 11.64 12.61
CA LEU A 193 -20.66 13.04 12.24
C LEU A 193 -21.04 13.25 10.77
N ASN A 194 -22.00 14.14 10.51
CA ASN A 194 -22.44 14.50 9.17
C ASN A 194 -22.25 16.00 8.96
N SER A 195 -21.39 16.40 8.03
CA SER A 195 -21.15 17.81 7.69
C SER A 195 -21.38 18.06 6.20
N GLN A 196 -22.13 19.10 5.85
CA GLN A 196 -22.18 19.58 4.46
C GLN A 196 -20.92 20.38 4.06
N HIS A 197 -19.96 20.52 4.99
CA HIS A 197 -18.65 21.12 4.77
C HIS A 197 -17.54 20.16 5.25
N SER A 198 -16.94 20.38 6.42
CA SER A 198 -15.76 19.64 6.91
C SER A 198 -15.90 19.17 8.34
N VAL A 199 -15.08 18.19 8.72
CA VAL A 199 -14.92 17.70 10.09
C VAL A 199 -13.45 17.80 10.50
N ASP A 200 -13.16 18.58 11.53
CA ASP A 200 -11.82 18.73 12.09
C ASP A 200 -11.77 18.14 13.50
N ASN A 201 -10.91 17.14 13.71
CA ASN A 201 -10.64 16.55 15.01
C ASN A 201 -9.22 16.85 15.46
N HIS A 202 -9.11 17.55 16.58
CA HIS A 202 -7.83 17.91 17.20
C HIS A 202 -7.54 17.15 18.49
N LYS A 203 -8.52 16.45 19.06
CA LYS A 203 -8.35 15.70 20.31
C LYS A 203 -8.90 14.28 20.20
N GLN A 204 -10.06 13.95 20.75
CA GLN A 204 -10.49 12.55 20.85
C GLN A 204 -11.93 12.33 20.39
N LEU A 205 -12.09 11.33 19.53
CA LEU A 205 -13.35 10.68 19.20
C LEU A 205 -13.23 9.20 19.59
N TYR A 206 -14.10 8.74 20.48
CA TYR A 206 -14.11 7.37 20.98
C TYR A 206 -15.50 6.75 20.89
N ALA A 207 -15.58 5.54 20.33
CA ALA A 207 -16.80 4.76 20.24
C ALA A 207 -16.55 3.31 20.68
N LYS A 208 -17.41 2.75 21.53
CA LYS A 208 -17.37 1.31 21.84
C LYS A 208 -17.91 0.43 20.71
N LYS A 209 -18.53 1.03 19.69
CA LYS A 209 -18.85 0.38 18.42
C LYS A 209 -18.15 1.13 17.30
N ASP A 210 -18.91 1.82 16.45
CA ASP A 210 -18.41 2.37 15.20
C ASP A 210 -18.26 3.90 15.24
N ILE A 211 -17.32 4.44 14.47
CA ILE A 211 -17.26 5.86 14.12
C ILE A 211 -17.60 6.00 12.64
N GLN A 212 -18.62 6.79 12.32
CA GLN A 212 -18.97 7.16 10.96
C GLN A 212 -18.82 8.67 10.74
N VAL A 213 -18.09 9.06 9.71
CA VAL A 213 -17.84 10.46 9.35
C VAL A 213 -18.17 10.70 7.88
N ASN A 214 -19.17 11.53 7.60
CA ASN A 214 -19.52 11.96 6.26
C ASN A 214 -19.33 13.49 6.18
N ALA A 215 -18.40 13.95 5.37
CA ALA A 215 -18.17 15.37 5.11
C ALA A 215 -18.14 15.63 3.60
N LYS A 216 -18.73 16.72 3.10
CA LYS A 216 -18.65 17.00 1.65
C LYS A 216 -17.25 17.42 1.21
N ASN A 217 -16.60 18.28 1.99
CA ASN A 217 -15.30 18.87 1.64
C ASN A 217 -14.15 18.06 2.23
N SER A 218 -14.00 18.04 3.55
CA SER A 218 -12.82 17.40 4.15
C SER A 218 -13.03 16.80 5.53
N VAL A 219 -12.22 15.79 5.85
CA VAL A 219 -11.99 15.31 7.22
C VAL A 219 -10.53 15.54 7.55
N LYS A 220 -10.24 16.26 8.63
CA LYS A 220 -8.88 16.49 9.12
C LYS A 220 -8.73 15.95 10.53
N ASN A 221 -7.73 15.08 10.73
CA ASN A 221 -7.38 14.53 12.02
C ASN A 221 -5.95 14.92 12.39
N THR A 222 -5.82 15.63 13.52
CA THR A 222 -4.53 15.81 14.21
C THR A 222 -4.51 15.17 15.59
N GLY A 223 -5.65 14.63 16.03
CA GLY A 223 -5.84 13.89 17.28
C GLY A 223 -6.11 12.41 17.02
N SER A 224 -7.14 11.85 17.64
CA SER A 224 -7.47 10.42 17.58
C SER A 224 -8.93 10.16 17.21
N PHE A 225 -9.13 9.19 16.31
CA PHE A 225 -10.38 8.48 16.10
C PHE A 225 -10.15 7.03 16.56
N VAL A 226 -10.88 6.59 17.58
CA VAL A 226 -10.72 5.26 18.17
C VAL A 226 -12.07 4.56 18.27
N ALA A 227 -12.21 3.44 17.58
CA ALA A 227 -13.41 2.60 17.60
C ALA A 227 -13.05 1.19 18.09
N GLN A 228 -13.89 0.59 18.93
CA GLN A 228 -13.73 -0.85 19.23
C GLN A 228 -14.21 -1.76 18.09
N LYS A 229 -15.00 -1.21 17.16
CA LYS A 229 -15.38 -1.84 15.90
C LYS A 229 -14.80 -1.03 14.74
N ASN A 230 -15.65 -0.49 13.86
CA ASN A 230 -15.19 0.06 12.59
C ASN A 230 -15.06 1.58 12.61
N ILE A 231 -14.22 2.10 11.72
CA ILE A 231 -14.18 3.52 11.37
C ILE A 231 -14.48 3.63 9.87
N ALA A 232 -15.55 4.35 9.53
CA ALA A 232 -15.91 4.63 8.14
C ALA A 232 -15.88 6.14 7.89
N MET A 233 -15.14 6.58 6.87
CA MET A 233 -15.01 7.99 6.49
C MET A 233 -15.28 8.20 5.00
N SER A 234 -16.07 9.22 4.67
CA SER A 234 -16.33 9.66 3.30
C SER A 234 -16.22 11.18 3.18
N ALA A 235 -15.31 11.66 2.31
CA ALA A 235 -15.19 13.08 1.97
C ALA A 235 -14.41 13.33 0.69
N ASN A 236 -14.47 14.54 0.09
CA ASN A 236 -13.59 14.86 -1.03
C ASN A 236 -12.09 14.72 -0.65
N ARG A 237 -11.70 15.20 0.53
CA ARG A 237 -10.32 15.10 1.04
C ARG A 237 -10.28 14.57 2.47
N ILE A 238 -9.49 13.53 2.71
CA ILE A 238 -9.25 12.99 4.06
C ILE A 238 -7.78 13.17 4.41
N GLU A 239 -7.50 13.83 5.54
CA GLU A 239 -6.17 14.08 6.08
C GLU A 239 -6.05 13.50 7.49
N ASN A 240 -5.17 12.51 7.66
CA ASN A 240 -4.68 12.08 8.96
C ASN A 240 -3.21 12.51 9.05
N SER A 241 -2.95 13.60 9.78
CA SER A 241 -1.60 14.19 9.88
C SER A 241 -0.64 13.28 10.64
N GLN A 242 0.66 13.61 10.68
CA GLN A 242 1.68 12.81 11.35
C GLN A 242 1.40 12.54 12.84
N THR A 243 0.73 13.48 13.53
CA THR A 243 0.28 13.32 14.92
C THR A 243 -1.05 12.58 15.06
N GLY A 244 -1.76 12.40 13.96
CA GLY A 244 -3.09 11.81 13.89
C GLY A 244 -3.06 10.28 14.02
N THR A 245 -4.01 9.74 14.76
CA THR A 245 -4.26 8.29 14.85
C THR A 245 -5.68 7.94 14.44
N LEU A 246 -5.81 6.98 13.53
CA LEU A 246 -7.05 6.26 13.22
C LEU A 246 -6.88 4.83 13.74
N ALA A 247 -7.72 4.38 14.68
CA ALA A 247 -7.60 3.07 15.29
C ALA A 247 -8.95 2.35 15.37
N ALA A 248 -9.14 1.33 14.54
CA ALA A 248 -10.31 0.46 14.53
C ALA A 248 -9.98 -0.89 15.20
N GLY A 249 -10.97 -1.51 15.86
CA GLY A 249 -10.77 -2.80 16.51
C GLY A 249 -9.96 -2.77 17.81
N VAL A 250 -9.97 -1.64 18.52
CA VAL A 250 -9.25 -1.48 19.79
C VAL A 250 -10.08 -2.04 20.96
N ASP A 251 -9.50 -2.76 21.91
CA ASP A 251 -10.21 -3.19 23.12
C ASP A 251 -10.20 -2.15 24.25
N SER A 252 -10.79 -2.49 25.40
CA SER A 252 -10.83 -1.62 26.59
C SER A 252 -9.46 -1.32 27.20
N HIS A 253 -8.41 -2.06 26.83
CA HIS A 253 -7.03 -1.88 27.29
C HIS A 253 -6.15 -1.16 26.24
N GLY A 254 -6.73 -0.72 25.12
CA GLY A 254 -6.00 -0.02 24.07
C GLY A 254 -5.26 -0.94 23.09
N LYS A 255 -5.49 -2.26 23.11
CA LYS A 255 -4.87 -3.21 22.19
C LYS A 255 -5.75 -3.45 20.96
N LEU A 256 -5.13 -3.58 19.79
CA LEU A 256 -5.80 -4.01 18.54
C LEU A 256 -6.15 -5.50 18.64
N SER A 257 -7.33 -5.82 19.18
CA SER A 257 -7.75 -7.21 19.44
C SER A 257 -9.23 -7.48 19.14
N GLN A 258 -10.04 -6.46 18.92
CA GLN A 258 -11.45 -6.58 18.56
C GLN A 258 -11.59 -6.57 17.06
N ASP A 259 -12.46 -7.38 16.45
CA ASP A 259 -12.72 -7.28 15.01
C ASP A 259 -13.20 -5.88 14.60
N GLY A 260 -12.45 -5.21 13.72
CA GLY A 260 -12.71 -3.83 13.32
C GLY A 260 -11.84 -3.36 12.15
N SER A 261 -12.50 -2.72 11.18
CA SER A 261 -11.89 -2.22 9.95
C SER A 261 -11.91 -0.69 9.85
N LEU A 262 -10.95 -0.14 9.11
CA LEU A 262 -10.88 1.25 8.69
C LEU A 262 -11.22 1.35 7.20
N ASP A 263 -12.34 1.98 6.87
CA ASP A 263 -12.81 2.16 5.50
C ASP A 263 -12.83 3.65 5.14
N ILE A 264 -12.05 4.03 4.12
CA ILE A 264 -11.86 5.41 3.69
C ILE A 264 -12.23 5.53 2.21
N ASN A 265 -13.24 6.36 1.92
CA ASN A 265 -13.64 6.71 0.56
C ASN A 265 -13.42 8.20 0.32
N ALA A 266 -12.57 8.56 -0.64
CA ALA A 266 -12.28 9.96 -0.92
C ALA A 266 -11.96 10.28 -2.38
N THR A 267 -11.85 11.57 -2.71
CA THR A 267 -11.13 11.98 -3.92
C THR A 267 -9.62 11.96 -3.66
N THR A 268 -9.15 12.49 -2.52
CA THR A 268 -7.75 12.41 -2.09
C THR A 268 -7.64 11.96 -0.63
N ALA A 269 -6.65 11.12 -0.33
CA ALA A 269 -6.41 10.59 1.02
C ALA A 269 -4.94 10.78 1.42
N HIS A 270 -4.68 11.65 2.39
CA HIS A 270 -3.34 11.89 2.96
C HIS A 270 -3.31 11.30 4.37
N LEU A 271 -2.74 10.11 4.51
CA LEU A 271 -2.71 9.33 5.75
C LEU A 271 -1.28 9.22 6.27
N THR A 272 -0.65 10.37 6.55
CA THR A 272 0.77 10.47 6.97
C THR A 272 1.00 10.17 8.44
N GLY A 273 -0.07 9.97 9.23
CA GLY A 273 -0.02 9.52 10.63
C GLY A 273 -0.08 8.01 10.80
N LYS A 274 -0.74 7.58 11.87
CA LYS A 274 -0.99 6.16 12.16
C LYS A 274 -2.39 5.76 11.71
N SER A 275 -2.49 4.71 10.92
CA SER A 275 -3.73 3.99 10.64
C SER A 275 -3.58 2.55 11.13
N LEU A 276 -4.41 2.19 12.08
CA LEU A 276 -4.35 0.92 12.80
C LEU A 276 -5.72 0.25 12.71
N ALA A 277 -5.77 -1.00 12.28
CA ALA A 277 -6.97 -1.81 12.30
C ALA A 277 -6.63 -3.22 12.77
N SER A 278 -7.54 -3.90 13.44
CA SER A 278 -7.34 -5.32 13.77
C SER A 278 -7.71 -6.24 12.61
N ALA A 279 -8.62 -5.81 11.72
CA ALA A 279 -9.10 -6.57 10.58
C ALA A 279 -8.54 -5.99 9.28
N SER A 280 -9.08 -4.89 8.75
CA SER A 280 -8.59 -4.34 7.48
C SER A 280 -8.44 -2.82 7.46
N ILE A 281 -7.47 -2.35 6.67
CA ILE A 281 -7.43 -0.96 6.19
C ILE A 281 -7.80 -1.00 4.71
N ASN A 282 -8.93 -0.38 4.36
CA ASN A 282 -9.40 -0.23 2.99
C ASN A 282 -9.44 1.26 2.63
N VAL A 283 -8.61 1.67 1.68
CA VAL A 283 -8.57 3.05 1.18
C VAL A 283 -8.90 3.04 -0.30
N GLN A 284 -9.97 3.74 -0.67
CA GLN A 284 -10.36 3.96 -2.05
C GLN A 284 -10.39 5.47 -2.31
N ALA A 285 -9.38 5.96 -3.04
CA ALA A 285 -9.33 7.32 -3.54
C ALA A 285 -9.47 7.34 -5.07
N SER A 286 -10.29 8.24 -5.61
CA SER A 286 -10.36 8.44 -7.07
C SER A 286 -9.15 9.23 -7.63
N GLY A 287 -8.43 9.94 -6.77
CA GLY A 287 -7.21 10.70 -7.03
C GLY A 287 -6.07 10.20 -6.14
N ASP A 288 -5.30 11.12 -5.56
CA ASP A 288 -4.04 10.80 -4.92
C ASP A 288 -4.20 10.17 -3.52
N VAL A 289 -3.37 9.17 -3.23
CA VAL A 289 -3.14 8.62 -1.89
C VAL A 289 -1.70 8.92 -1.46
N ASN A 290 -1.54 9.56 -0.30
CA ASN A 290 -0.23 9.85 0.30
C ASN A 290 -0.12 9.19 1.67
N LEU A 291 0.81 8.25 1.80
CA LEU A 291 1.17 7.50 3.00
C LEU A 291 2.60 7.80 3.44
N ASP A 292 3.21 8.88 2.94
CA ASP A 292 4.61 9.22 3.23
C ASP A 292 4.81 9.35 4.75
N ASN A 293 5.90 8.77 5.27
CA ASN A 293 6.26 8.79 6.70
C ASN A 293 5.19 8.18 7.63
N SER A 294 4.27 7.37 7.10
CA SER A 294 3.14 6.84 7.86
C SER A 294 3.40 5.45 8.46
N GLN A 295 2.49 5.03 9.35
CA GLN A 295 2.38 3.65 9.81
C GLN A 295 0.99 3.10 9.49
N GLN A 296 0.95 2.09 8.62
CA GLN A 296 -0.27 1.35 8.28
C GLN A 296 -0.15 -0.07 8.84
N ILE A 297 -0.99 -0.45 9.80
CA ILE A 297 -0.92 -1.77 10.46
C ILE A 297 -2.32 -2.39 10.51
N ALA A 298 -2.48 -3.56 9.89
CA ALA A 298 -3.74 -4.31 9.91
C ALA A 298 -3.56 -5.82 9.77
N ASN A 299 -4.66 -6.59 9.77
CA ASN A 299 -4.61 -7.97 9.27
C ASN A 299 -4.51 -7.95 7.74
N ALA A 300 -5.36 -7.21 7.04
CA ALA A 300 -5.26 -7.01 5.59
C ALA A 300 -5.20 -5.51 5.22
N ILE A 301 -4.44 -5.15 4.19
CA ILE A 301 -4.32 -3.77 3.72
C ILE A 301 -4.63 -3.71 2.23
N ASN A 302 -5.64 -2.93 1.84
CA ASN A 302 -6.02 -2.65 0.46
C ASN A 302 -6.05 -1.14 0.24
N ILE A 303 -5.12 -0.61 -0.55
CA ILE A 303 -5.03 0.83 -0.81
C ILE A 303 -5.03 1.06 -2.32
N SER A 304 -5.95 1.89 -2.77
CA SER A 304 -6.13 2.22 -4.18
C SER A 304 -6.27 3.73 -4.41
N GLY A 305 -5.60 4.22 -5.44
CA GLY A 305 -5.58 5.62 -5.85
C GLY A 305 -5.26 5.77 -7.34
N LYS A 306 -5.32 7.00 -7.85
CA LYS A 306 -4.74 7.36 -9.14
C LYS A 306 -3.22 7.40 -9.04
N GLU A 307 -2.70 8.22 -8.14
CA GLU A 307 -1.30 8.26 -7.73
C GLU A 307 -1.19 7.71 -6.30
N LEU A 308 -0.14 6.95 -5.99
CA LEU A 308 0.12 6.43 -4.65
C LEU A 308 1.56 6.73 -4.23
N SER A 309 1.72 7.55 -3.19
CA SER A 309 3.02 7.78 -2.55
C SER A 309 3.03 7.12 -1.18
N ALA A 310 4.08 6.39 -0.87
CA ALA A 310 4.27 5.70 0.40
C ALA A 310 5.73 5.79 0.87
N LYS A 311 6.45 6.86 0.53
CA LYS A 311 7.88 7.01 0.82
C LYS A 311 8.14 6.97 2.33
N GLN A 312 9.20 6.29 2.75
CA GLN A 312 9.60 6.18 4.16
C GLN A 312 8.46 5.65 5.07
N SER A 313 7.54 4.86 4.51
CA SER A 313 6.41 4.33 5.26
C SER A 313 6.72 2.97 5.87
N VAL A 314 5.97 2.62 6.92
CA VAL A 314 5.90 1.25 7.44
C VAL A 314 4.51 0.71 7.17
N ILE A 315 4.41 -0.31 6.32
CA ILE A 315 3.15 -0.98 5.97
C ILE A 315 3.27 -2.45 6.40
N LYS A 316 2.47 -2.84 7.40
CA LYS A 316 2.54 -4.17 8.00
C LYS A 316 1.18 -4.85 8.00
N ALA A 317 1.12 -6.08 7.49
CA ALA A 317 -0.08 -6.90 7.51
C ALA A 317 0.19 -8.34 7.98
N ASP A 318 -0.75 -8.92 8.73
CA ASP A 318 -0.73 -10.36 9.07
C ASP A 318 -1.28 -11.25 7.95
N GLN A 319 -2.04 -10.69 7.02
CA GLN A 319 -2.47 -11.26 5.76
C GLN A 319 -1.93 -10.39 4.61
N ASN A 320 -2.71 -10.23 3.54
CA ASN A 320 -2.26 -9.64 2.28
C ASN A 320 -2.13 -8.11 2.37
N ILE A 321 -1.14 -7.60 1.64
CA ILE A 321 -1.01 -6.18 1.29
C ILE A 321 -1.26 -6.04 -0.21
N LYS A 322 -2.21 -5.19 -0.59
CA LYS A 322 -2.47 -4.80 -1.96
C LYS A 322 -2.40 -3.28 -2.10
N LEU A 323 -1.41 -2.82 -2.85
CA LEU A 323 -1.25 -1.41 -3.23
C LEU A 323 -1.52 -1.26 -4.72
N THR A 324 -2.44 -0.37 -5.11
CA THR A 324 -2.84 -0.17 -6.50
C THR A 324 -2.88 1.31 -6.86
N ALA A 325 -2.09 1.72 -7.84
CA ALA A 325 -2.16 3.02 -8.48
C ALA A 325 -2.67 2.87 -9.91
N GLN A 326 -3.53 3.79 -10.38
CA GLN A 326 -3.88 3.84 -11.80
C GLN A 326 -2.70 4.31 -12.65
N ASP A 327 -1.92 5.25 -12.13
CA ASP A 327 -0.77 5.85 -12.80
C ASP A 327 0.52 5.41 -12.11
N ASN A 328 1.02 6.15 -11.11
CA ASN A 328 2.31 5.88 -10.49
C ASN A 328 2.20 5.48 -9.02
N LEU A 329 3.11 4.61 -8.61
CA LEU A 329 3.33 4.22 -7.23
C LEU A 329 4.78 4.51 -6.85
N THR A 330 5.01 5.27 -5.78
CA THR A 330 6.35 5.54 -5.23
C THR A 330 6.42 5.08 -3.78
N ALA A 331 7.35 4.19 -3.45
CA ALA A 331 7.51 3.60 -2.12
C ALA A 331 8.99 3.52 -1.74
N THR A 332 9.78 4.55 -2.06
CA THR A 332 11.21 4.58 -1.75
C THR A 332 11.46 4.55 -0.25
N ASP A 333 12.56 3.92 0.18
CA ASP A 333 12.97 3.82 1.59
C ASP A 333 11.89 3.26 2.52
N SER A 334 10.96 2.44 1.99
CA SER A 334 9.80 1.97 2.73
C SER A 334 9.97 0.54 3.22
N HIS A 335 9.35 0.20 4.33
CA HIS A 335 9.33 -1.15 4.89
C HIS A 335 7.93 -1.75 4.75
N ILE A 336 7.78 -2.71 3.85
CA ILE A 336 6.51 -3.40 3.61
C ILE A 336 6.66 -4.88 4.00
N PHE A 337 5.90 -5.28 5.02
CA PHE A 337 5.94 -6.64 5.57
C PHE A 337 4.55 -7.29 5.57
N SER A 338 4.47 -8.50 5.04
CA SER A 338 3.26 -9.33 5.07
C SER A 338 3.58 -10.75 5.56
N ASN A 339 2.75 -11.30 6.44
CA ASN A 339 2.77 -12.74 6.76
C ASN A 339 2.08 -13.61 5.67
N GLU A 340 1.51 -13.00 4.62
CA GLU A 340 0.96 -13.68 3.45
C GLU A 340 1.60 -13.09 2.17
N ASN A 341 0.82 -12.47 1.29
CA ASN A 341 1.30 -11.94 0.00
C ASN A 341 1.41 -10.41 -0.02
N ILE A 342 2.35 -9.90 -0.80
CA ILE A 342 2.44 -8.49 -1.20
C ILE A 342 2.14 -8.38 -2.69
N ALA A 343 1.15 -7.58 -3.06
CA ALA A 343 0.80 -7.27 -4.43
C ALA A 343 0.86 -5.75 -4.67
N ILE A 344 1.73 -5.31 -5.58
CA ILE A 344 1.91 -3.91 -5.95
C ILE A 344 1.58 -3.76 -7.44
N LYS A 345 0.66 -2.85 -7.77
CA LYS A 345 0.27 -2.59 -9.15
C LYS A 345 0.23 -1.10 -9.44
N ALA A 346 0.83 -0.69 -10.55
CA ALA A 346 0.70 0.66 -11.10
C ALA A 346 0.40 0.57 -12.60
N GLY A 347 -0.39 1.47 -13.17
CA GLY A 347 -0.63 1.48 -14.62
C GLY A 347 0.51 2.06 -15.44
N LYS A 348 1.44 2.79 -14.80
CA LYS A 348 2.67 3.36 -15.38
C LYS A 348 3.88 2.90 -14.57
N THR A 349 4.29 3.66 -13.56
CA THR A 349 5.59 3.45 -12.91
C THR A 349 5.43 2.95 -11.47
N ILE A 350 6.22 1.95 -11.10
CA ILE A 350 6.53 1.60 -9.71
C ILE A 350 7.96 2.06 -9.44
N ASN A 351 8.13 3.03 -8.52
CA ASN A 351 9.42 3.40 -7.99
C ASN A 351 9.52 2.92 -6.53
N GLY A 352 10.22 1.81 -6.33
CA GLY A 352 10.56 1.25 -5.03
C GLY A 352 12.07 1.21 -4.82
N ASP A 353 12.80 2.23 -5.23
CA ASP A 353 14.24 2.32 -4.93
C ASP A 353 14.46 2.31 -3.40
N ASP A 354 15.44 1.53 -2.93
CA ASP A 354 15.75 1.32 -1.50
C ASP A 354 14.60 0.72 -0.67
N ILE A 355 13.57 0.15 -1.32
CA ILE A 355 12.44 -0.51 -0.61
C ILE A 355 12.87 -1.82 0.05
N SER A 356 12.31 -2.11 1.22
CA SER A 356 12.35 -3.43 1.86
C SER A 356 10.99 -4.12 1.72
N LEU A 357 10.92 -5.16 0.90
CA LEU A 357 9.74 -6.00 0.70
C LEU A 357 9.96 -7.37 1.36
N MET A 358 9.11 -7.72 2.33
CA MET A 358 9.19 -9.00 3.04
C MET A 358 7.83 -9.69 3.07
N ALA A 359 7.71 -10.86 2.43
CA ALA A 359 6.48 -11.66 2.43
C ALA A 359 6.76 -13.11 2.83
N LYS A 360 5.93 -13.70 3.69
CA LYS A 360 6.01 -15.15 3.97
C LYS A 360 5.34 -16.02 2.89
N ARG A 361 4.74 -15.40 1.88
CA ARG A 361 4.33 -16.08 0.66
C ARG A 361 4.92 -15.35 -0.54
N ASN A 362 4.07 -14.81 -1.41
CA ASN A 362 4.50 -14.29 -2.69
C ASN A 362 4.67 -12.78 -2.66
N ILE A 363 5.60 -12.29 -3.47
CA ILE A 363 5.73 -10.88 -3.83
C ILE A 363 5.43 -10.76 -5.31
N HIS A 364 4.45 -9.92 -5.66
CA HIS A 364 4.09 -9.66 -7.04
C HIS A 364 4.07 -8.14 -7.30
N ALA A 365 4.79 -7.70 -8.32
CA ALA A 365 4.75 -6.31 -8.78
C ALA A 365 4.45 -6.24 -10.28
N GLN A 366 3.51 -5.35 -10.66
CA GLN A 366 3.11 -5.16 -12.05
C GLN A 366 3.04 -3.68 -12.44
N GLY A 367 3.75 -3.28 -13.50
CA GLY A 367 3.73 -1.91 -14.02
C GLY A 367 4.10 -1.83 -15.50
N GLN A 368 4.27 -0.62 -16.03
CA GLN A 368 5.00 -0.41 -17.29
C GLN A 368 6.50 -0.31 -17.04
N GLN A 369 6.87 0.41 -15.98
CA GLN A 369 8.24 0.57 -15.54
C GLN A 369 8.32 0.23 -14.06
N ILE A 370 9.30 -0.58 -13.67
CA ILE A 370 9.56 -0.94 -12.28
C ILE A 370 11.02 -0.57 -11.98
N SER A 371 11.24 0.27 -10.98
CA SER A 371 12.55 0.56 -10.42
C SER A 371 12.60 0.04 -8.99
N LEU A 372 13.57 -0.82 -8.70
CA LEU A 372 13.87 -1.45 -7.42
C LEU A 372 15.37 -1.37 -7.15
N GLN A 373 15.99 -0.23 -7.49
CA GLN A 373 17.42 -0.05 -7.27
C GLN A 373 17.72 -0.17 -5.79
N LYS A 374 18.75 -0.94 -5.42
CA LYS A 374 19.14 -1.19 -4.02
C LYS A 374 18.02 -1.77 -3.14
N ALA A 375 16.92 -2.23 -3.74
CA ALA A 375 15.82 -2.85 -3.00
C ALA A 375 16.27 -4.14 -2.32
N GLN A 376 15.65 -4.46 -1.19
CA GLN A 376 15.80 -5.73 -0.50
C GLN A 376 14.45 -6.46 -0.52
N THR A 377 14.37 -7.51 -1.34
CA THR A 377 13.19 -8.37 -1.45
C THR A 377 13.46 -9.72 -0.82
N LEU A 378 12.57 -10.17 0.08
CA LEU A 378 12.60 -11.50 0.69
C LEU A 378 11.20 -12.14 0.62
N SER A 379 11.09 -13.27 -0.06
CA SER A 379 9.87 -14.10 -0.10
C SER A 379 10.14 -15.54 0.38
N GLU A 380 9.17 -16.15 1.08
CA GLU A 380 9.22 -17.59 1.39
C GLU A 380 8.48 -18.46 0.34
N LYS A 381 7.81 -17.84 -0.62
CA LYS A 381 7.31 -18.46 -1.87
C LYS A 381 7.86 -17.66 -3.05
N ASP A 382 7.10 -17.39 -4.09
CA ASP A 382 7.62 -16.81 -5.32
C ASP A 382 7.77 -15.27 -5.26
N SER A 383 8.73 -14.74 -6.03
CA SER A 383 8.86 -13.31 -6.32
C SER A 383 8.73 -13.08 -7.83
N THR A 384 7.72 -12.32 -8.24
CA THR A 384 7.41 -12.07 -9.66
C THR A 384 7.29 -10.58 -9.92
N PHE A 385 8.05 -10.07 -10.89
CA PHE A 385 8.01 -8.67 -11.31
C PHE A 385 7.77 -8.62 -12.82
N ILE A 386 6.68 -7.97 -13.22
CA ILE A 386 6.23 -7.89 -14.62
C ILE A 386 6.13 -6.42 -15.00
N ALA A 387 6.93 -6.02 -15.98
CA ALA A 387 6.84 -4.72 -16.62
C ALA A 387 6.56 -4.91 -18.10
N ASN A 388 5.88 -3.97 -18.76
CA ASN A 388 5.78 -4.01 -20.23
C ASN A 388 6.82 -3.14 -20.94
N LYS A 389 7.70 -2.46 -20.20
CA LYS A 389 8.84 -1.70 -20.73
C LYS A 389 10.10 -2.08 -19.96
N THR A 390 10.31 -1.53 -18.77
CA THR A 390 11.62 -1.61 -18.10
C THR A 390 11.52 -2.15 -16.68
N ILE A 391 12.44 -3.03 -16.30
CA ILE A 391 12.74 -3.36 -14.91
C ILE A 391 14.18 -2.92 -14.60
N ASN A 392 14.38 -2.12 -13.55
CA ASN A 392 15.69 -1.70 -13.07
C ASN A 392 15.90 -2.17 -11.63
N ASN A 393 16.70 -3.22 -11.46
CA ASN A 393 17.08 -3.82 -10.19
C ASN A 393 18.57 -3.60 -9.88
N ARG A 394 19.18 -2.51 -10.35
CA ARG A 394 20.60 -2.23 -10.10
C ARG A 394 20.90 -2.29 -8.60
N GLU A 395 21.93 -3.04 -8.23
CA GLU A 395 22.37 -3.23 -6.84
C GLU A 395 21.29 -3.82 -5.90
N ALA A 396 20.17 -4.34 -6.44
CA ALA A 396 19.12 -4.94 -5.64
C ALA A 396 19.55 -6.31 -5.07
N LYS A 397 18.97 -6.69 -3.94
CA LYS A 397 19.02 -8.04 -3.41
C LYS A 397 17.63 -8.66 -3.45
N ILE A 398 17.43 -9.65 -4.32
CA ILE A 398 16.15 -10.35 -4.49
C ILE A 398 16.35 -11.81 -4.06
N SER A 399 15.74 -12.18 -2.94
CA SER A 399 15.84 -13.52 -2.34
C SER A 399 14.46 -14.16 -2.23
N SER A 400 14.37 -15.44 -2.61
CA SER A 400 13.14 -16.22 -2.57
C SER A 400 13.43 -17.67 -2.18
N LYS A 401 12.55 -18.30 -1.39
CA LYS A 401 12.54 -19.77 -1.24
C LYS A 401 11.74 -20.48 -2.34
N GLY A 402 10.94 -19.71 -3.08
CA GLY A 402 10.29 -20.16 -4.31
C GLY A 402 11.09 -19.72 -5.52
N ASN A 403 10.39 -19.41 -6.60
CA ASN A 403 10.98 -18.94 -7.85
C ASN A 403 11.17 -17.42 -7.84
N VAL A 404 12.17 -16.94 -8.58
CA VAL A 404 12.29 -15.52 -8.94
C VAL A 404 12.05 -15.36 -10.43
N SER A 405 11.09 -14.53 -10.82
CA SER A 405 10.75 -14.27 -12.22
C SER A 405 10.72 -12.77 -12.52
N LEU A 406 11.42 -12.37 -13.58
CA LEU A 406 11.35 -11.03 -14.17
C LEU A 406 10.91 -11.13 -15.64
N ASP A 407 9.98 -10.27 -16.05
CA ASP A 407 9.48 -10.18 -17.42
C ASP A 407 9.33 -8.72 -17.86
N ALA A 408 10.03 -8.29 -18.92
CA ALA A 408 9.98 -6.92 -19.45
C ALA A 408 10.49 -6.79 -20.91
N ASP A 409 10.48 -5.59 -21.48
CA ASP A 409 11.24 -5.33 -22.73
C ASP A 409 12.73 -5.21 -22.42
N ASP A 410 13.09 -4.43 -21.41
CA ASP A 410 14.46 -4.22 -20.96
C ASP A 410 14.59 -4.50 -19.45
N ILE A 411 15.61 -5.25 -19.08
CA ILE A 411 15.91 -5.57 -17.68
C ILE A 411 17.35 -5.17 -17.38
N ASN A 412 17.55 -4.35 -16.34
CA ASN A 412 18.86 -4.00 -15.81
C ASN A 412 19.02 -4.53 -14.38
N ASN A 413 19.89 -5.52 -14.22
CA ASN A 413 20.26 -6.17 -12.97
C ASN A 413 21.73 -5.89 -12.60
N SER A 414 22.33 -4.81 -13.09
CA SER A 414 23.76 -4.53 -12.85
C SER A 414 24.09 -4.52 -11.35
N GLY A 415 25.08 -5.31 -10.93
CA GLY A 415 25.50 -5.43 -9.52
C GLY A 415 24.46 -6.05 -8.58
N ALA A 416 23.34 -6.57 -9.10
CA ALA A 416 22.28 -7.18 -8.29
C ALA A 416 22.69 -8.57 -7.79
N THR A 417 22.05 -9.01 -6.70
CA THR A 417 22.17 -10.38 -6.18
C THR A 417 20.81 -11.05 -6.15
N PHE A 418 20.71 -12.19 -6.81
CA PHE A 418 19.53 -13.04 -6.85
C PHE A 418 19.82 -14.36 -6.16
N ILE A 419 18.92 -14.75 -5.24
CA ILE A 419 18.99 -16.02 -4.51
C ILE A 419 17.63 -16.71 -4.61
N SER A 420 17.62 -17.95 -5.06
CA SER A 420 16.41 -18.77 -5.20
C SER A 420 16.68 -20.19 -4.72
N GLU A 421 15.84 -20.73 -3.83
CA GLU A 421 15.87 -22.17 -3.52
C GLU A 421 15.20 -23.01 -4.65
N GLN A 422 14.61 -22.35 -5.65
CA GLN A 422 14.08 -22.96 -6.86
C GLN A 422 14.66 -22.26 -8.10
N THR A 423 13.84 -21.91 -9.08
CA THR A 423 14.29 -21.37 -10.37
C THR A 423 14.50 -19.86 -10.32
N ILE A 424 15.42 -19.35 -11.14
CA ILE A 424 15.52 -17.93 -11.52
C ILE A 424 15.24 -17.84 -13.02
N SER A 425 14.22 -17.07 -13.42
CA SER A 425 13.83 -16.87 -14.82
C SER A 425 13.78 -15.40 -15.16
N LEU A 426 14.65 -14.95 -16.07
CA LEU A 426 14.71 -13.57 -16.54
C LEU A 426 14.40 -13.54 -18.04
N SER A 427 13.26 -12.93 -18.39
CA SER A 427 12.81 -12.79 -19.78
C SER A 427 12.76 -11.31 -20.14
N ALA A 428 13.60 -10.89 -21.08
CA ALA A 428 13.53 -9.57 -21.69
C ALA A 428 13.18 -9.70 -23.18
N ASN A 429 12.37 -8.82 -23.76
CA ASN A 429 12.17 -8.85 -25.22
C ASN A 429 13.38 -8.29 -25.96
N ASN A 430 14.05 -7.28 -25.41
CA ASN A 430 15.14 -6.56 -26.04
C ASN A 430 16.46 -6.84 -25.32
N LYS A 431 16.72 -6.18 -24.19
CA LYS A 431 18.02 -6.22 -23.52
C LYS A 431 17.92 -6.73 -22.09
N LEU A 432 18.79 -7.68 -21.75
CA LEU A 432 19.00 -8.15 -20.39
C LEU A 432 20.44 -7.84 -19.96
N ILE A 433 20.60 -6.88 -19.04
CA ILE A 433 21.89 -6.46 -18.50
C ILE A 433 22.08 -7.08 -17.13
N ASN A 434 23.05 -7.98 -17.01
CA ASN A 434 23.43 -8.70 -15.79
C ASN A 434 24.89 -8.41 -15.39
N GLN A 435 25.45 -7.28 -15.83
CA GLN A 435 26.84 -6.92 -15.54
C GLN A 435 27.13 -6.96 -14.04
N GLN A 436 28.18 -7.67 -13.63
CA GLN A 436 28.59 -7.82 -12.22
C GLN A 436 27.51 -8.39 -11.29
N ALA A 437 26.41 -8.93 -11.83
CA ALA A 437 25.35 -9.52 -11.06
C ALA A 437 25.75 -10.90 -10.53
N LYS A 438 25.09 -11.33 -9.46
CA LYS A 438 25.29 -12.65 -8.84
C LYS A 438 23.96 -13.40 -8.84
N PHE A 439 23.96 -14.61 -9.40
CA PHE A 439 22.81 -15.49 -9.40
C PHE A 439 23.16 -16.79 -8.68
N ASN A 440 22.36 -17.14 -7.68
CA ASN A 440 22.46 -18.41 -6.97
C ASN A 440 21.09 -19.09 -6.97
N SER A 441 20.99 -20.22 -7.66
CA SER A 441 19.79 -21.05 -7.72
C SER A 441 20.12 -22.47 -7.26
N HIS A 442 19.21 -23.09 -6.50
CA HIS A 442 19.28 -24.51 -6.18
C HIS A 442 18.62 -25.41 -7.25
N GLN A 443 18.07 -24.84 -8.32
CA GLN A 443 17.46 -25.55 -9.43
C GLN A 443 17.91 -24.94 -10.77
N HIS A 444 17.01 -24.32 -11.53
CA HIS A 444 17.30 -23.86 -12.89
C HIS A 444 17.55 -22.36 -12.94
N ILE A 445 18.37 -21.93 -13.90
CA ILE A 445 18.52 -20.53 -14.27
C ILE A 445 18.20 -20.38 -15.75
N SER A 446 17.32 -19.46 -16.11
CA SER A 446 16.99 -19.14 -17.50
C SER A 446 17.14 -17.67 -17.78
N PHE A 447 17.94 -17.32 -18.79
CA PHE A 447 18.08 -15.97 -19.32
C PHE A 447 17.67 -15.96 -20.80
N SER A 448 16.68 -15.13 -21.15
CA SER A 448 16.21 -14.99 -22.53
C SER A 448 16.10 -13.52 -22.90
N ALA A 449 16.74 -13.11 -24.01
CA ALA A 449 16.61 -11.77 -24.58
C ALA A 449 17.00 -11.70 -26.06
N ASN A 450 16.87 -10.56 -26.73
CA ASN A 450 17.57 -10.36 -28.01
C ASN A 450 19.07 -10.14 -27.76
N GLU A 451 19.41 -9.34 -26.75
CA GLU A 451 20.79 -9.04 -26.34
C GLU A 451 20.97 -9.31 -24.85
N ILE A 452 21.97 -10.11 -24.49
CA ILE A 452 22.32 -10.39 -23.09
C ILE A 452 23.74 -9.88 -22.82
N ASP A 453 23.87 -9.02 -21.82
CA ASP A 453 25.16 -8.51 -21.33
C ASP A 453 25.43 -9.07 -19.92
N ASN A 454 26.24 -10.13 -19.88
CA ASN A 454 26.65 -10.89 -18.71
C ASN A 454 28.11 -10.59 -18.32
N GLN A 455 28.65 -9.43 -18.69
CA GLN A 455 30.05 -9.10 -18.35
C GLN A 455 30.29 -9.19 -16.85
N GLN A 456 31.33 -9.93 -16.45
CA GLN A 456 31.69 -10.14 -15.04
C GLN A 456 30.56 -10.73 -14.18
N VAL A 457 29.54 -11.37 -14.77
CA VAL A 457 28.49 -12.06 -14.02
C VAL A 457 29.07 -13.24 -13.24
N ILE A 458 28.47 -13.56 -12.10
CA ILE A 458 28.72 -14.82 -11.37
C ILE A 458 27.41 -15.62 -11.35
N VAL A 459 27.42 -16.79 -11.96
CA VAL A 459 26.26 -17.69 -12.02
C VAL A 459 26.60 -18.99 -11.30
N GLN A 460 25.78 -19.32 -10.31
CA GLN A 460 25.84 -20.55 -9.53
C GLN A 460 24.48 -21.25 -9.60
N SER A 461 24.48 -22.50 -10.05
CA SER A 461 23.27 -23.30 -10.19
C SER A 461 23.53 -24.77 -9.85
N LEU A 462 22.59 -25.42 -9.16
CA LEU A 462 22.62 -26.87 -8.94
C LEU A 462 21.86 -27.66 -10.02
N GLY A 463 21.20 -26.97 -10.95
CA GLY A 463 20.55 -27.56 -12.11
C GLY A 463 20.97 -26.87 -13.41
N GLU A 464 20.13 -27.02 -14.43
CA GLU A 464 20.39 -26.48 -15.77
C GLU A 464 20.38 -24.95 -15.80
N THR A 465 21.40 -24.38 -16.42
CA THR A 465 21.45 -22.97 -16.81
C THR A 465 21.23 -22.85 -18.31
N GLN A 466 20.15 -22.20 -18.73
CA GLN A 466 19.82 -21.94 -20.14
C GLN A 466 19.99 -20.45 -20.45
N ILE A 467 20.71 -20.14 -21.52
CA ILE A 467 20.92 -18.76 -21.99
C ILE A 467 20.61 -18.70 -23.49
N ASN A 468 19.58 -17.94 -23.86
CA ASN A 468 19.13 -17.80 -25.24
C ASN A 468 19.09 -16.34 -25.65
N ALA A 469 19.86 -15.97 -26.68
CA ALA A 469 19.76 -14.64 -27.27
C ALA A 469 20.24 -14.60 -28.71
N LYS A 470 20.22 -13.43 -29.36
CA LYS A 470 20.98 -13.23 -30.62
C LYS A 470 22.43 -12.95 -30.30
N THR A 471 22.69 -12.07 -29.34
CA THR A 471 24.03 -11.71 -28.91
C THR A 471 24.17 -11.92 -27.40
N ILE A 472 25.27 -12.56 -27.00
CA ILE A 472 25.61 -12.78 -25.60
C ILE A 472 27.02 -12.28 -25.36
N ASP A 473 27.18 -11.36 -24.41
CA ASP A 473 28.49 -10.91 -23.91
C ASP A 473 28.76 -11.49 -22.53
N ASN A 474 29.55 -12.56 -22.49
CA ASN A 474 30.01 -13.26 -21.30
C ASN A 474 31.47 -12.88 -20.95
N ARG A 475 31.99 -11.73 -21.39
CA ARG A 475 33.38 -11.37 -21.08
C ARG A 475 33.64 -11.35 -19.58
N GLN A 476 34.68 -12.05 -19.15
CA GLN A 476 35.06 -12.21 -17.75
C GLN A 476 33.96 -12.83 -16.85
N ALA A 477 32.95 -13.47 -17.44
CA ALA A 477 31.90 -14.15 -16.70
C ALA A 477 32.46 -15.38 -15.96
N LYS A 478 31.82 -15.73 -14.84
CA LYS A 478 32.13 -16.92 -14.05
C LYS A 478 30.90 -17.79 -13.92
N PHE A 479 30.99 -19.01 -14.41
CA PHE A 479 29.94 -20.01 -14.29
C PHE A 479 30.44 -21.17 -13.42
N ASN A 480 29.62 -21.56 -12.45
CA ASN A 480 29.76 -22.81 -11.71
C ASN A 480 28.39 -23.47 -11.63
N VAL A 481 28.08 -24.32 -12.60
CA VAL A 481 26.72 -24.81 -12.87
C VAL A 481 26.72 -26.32 -13.09
N ASP A 482 25.58 -26.98 -12.87
CA ASP A 482 25.46 -28.42 -13.12
C ASP A 482 25.44 -28.72 -14.63
N GLN A 483 24.59 -28.01 -15.38
CA GLN A 483 24.49 -28.08 -16.84
C GLN A 483 24.40 -26.67 -17.43
N LEU A 484 24.89 -26.50 -18.66
CA LEU A 484 24.87 -25.23 -19.39
C LEU A 484 24.43 -25.44 -20.84
N ASP A 485 23.36 -24.76 -21.26
CA ASP A 485 22.93 -24.66 -22.66
C ASP A 485 22.97 -23.18 -23.08
N ILE A 486 23.78 -22.84 -24.09
CA ILE A 486 23.84 -21.50 -24.67
C ILE A 486 23.48 -21.55 -26.16
N LYS A 487 22.51 -20.73 -26.54
CA LYS A 487 22.06 -20.54 -27.93
C LYS A 487 22.20 -19.08 -28.32
N ALA A 488 23.01 -18.80 -29.35
CA ALA A 488 23.18 -17.44 -29.87
C ALA A 488 23.67 -17.37 -31.32
N GLN A 489 23.52 -16.22 -31.96
CA GLN A 489 24.23 -15.93 -33.21
C GLN A 489 25.66 -15.46 -32.93
N GLN A 490 25.87 -14.73 -31.84
CA GLN A 490 27.19 -14.26 -31.40
C GLN A 490 27.36 -14.52 -29.91
N LEU A 491 28.49 -15.12 -29.53
CA LEU A 491 28.92 -15.27 -28.15
C LEU A 491 30.33 -14.66 -27.98
N LEU A 492 30.41 -13.58 -27.22
CA LEU A 492 31.67 -12.97 -26.75
C LEU A 492 32.02 -13.57 -25.40
N ASN A 493 32.90 -14.56 -25.37
CA ASN A 493 33.25 -15.32 -24.17
C ASN A 493 34.65 -15.01 -23.62
N GLN A 494 35.25 -13.90 -24.03
CA GLN A 494 36.66 -13.64 -23.78
C GLN A 494 36.96 -13.56 -22.28
N LYS A 495 38.01 -14.26 -21.84
CA LYS A 495 38.43 -14.34 -20.42
C LYS A 495 37.36 -14.90 -19.48
N ALA A 496 36.32 -15.55 -20.00
CA ALA A 496 35.34 -16.23 -19.16
C ALA A 496 35.96 -17.47 -18.51
N ASN A 497 35.48 -17.82 -17.32
CA ASN A 497 35.82 -19.07 -16.64
C ASN A 497 34.54 -19.84 -16.37
N MET A 498 34.35 -20.94 -17.09
CA MET A 498 33.16 -21.77 -17.03
C MET A 498 33.50 -23.14 -16.47
N LEU A 499 32.93 -23.46 -15.33
CA LEU A 499 33.00 -24.77 -14.67
C LEU A 499 31.60 -25.40 -14.74
N ILE A 500 31.48 -26.49 -15.48
CA ILE A 500 30.24 -27.22 -15.68
C ILE A 500 30.42 -28.63 -15.14
N GLN A 501 29.59 -29.06 -14.19
CA GLN A 501 29.78 -30.36 -13.53
C GLN A 501 29.33 -31.56 -14.38
N LYS A 502 28.40 -31.34 -15.31
CA LYS A 502 27.91 -32.36 -16.25
C LYS A 502 28.12 -31.89 -17.69
N ALA A 503 27.06 -31.59 -18.42
CA ALA A 503 27.14 -31.30 -19.84
C ALA A 503 27.08 -29.78 -20.11
N ALA A 504 27.94 -29.32 -21.01
CA ALA A 504 27.87 -28.01 -21.63
C ALA A 504 27.57 -28.16 -23.12
N ALA A 505 26.52 -27.49 -23.59
CA ALA A 505 26.11 -27.46 -24.99
C ALA A 505 26.07 -26.01 -25.48
N PHE A 506 26.74 -25.75 -26.61
CA PHE A 506 26.78 -24.45 -27.27
C PHE A 506 26.28 -24.63 -28.70
N ALA A 507 25.21 -23.91 -29.07
CA ALA A 507 24.72 -23.80 -30.44
C ALA A 507 24.84 -22.35 -30.89
N ILE A 508 25.95 -22.02 -31.55
CA ILE A 508 26.43 -20.63 -31.70
C ILE A 508 26.74 -20.30 -33.16
N GLY A 509 26.33 -19.14 -33.69
CA GLY A 509 26.85 -18.70 -34.99
C GLY A 509 28.38 -18.46 -34.92
N ASN A 510 28.80 -17.40 -34.23
CA ASN A 510 30.21 -17.09 -34.02
C ASN A 510 30.55 -16.99 -32.53
N MET A 511 31.54 -17.78 -32.11
CA MET A 511 32.01 -17.88 -30.73
C MET A 511 33.43 -17.33 -30.60
N GLU A 512 33.57 -16.21 -29.90
CA GLU A 512 34.87 -15.64 -29.53
C GLU A 512 35.25 -16.12 -28.13
N ASN A 513 36.16 -17.08 -28.05
CA ASN A 513 36.59 -17.77 -26.83
C ASN A 513 37.98 -17.34 -26.35
N GLN A 514 38.50 -16.20 -26.80
CA GLN A 514 39.85 -15.73 -26.48
C GLN A 514 40.16 -15.70 -24.97
N ASP A 515 41.26 -16.33 -24.57
CA ASP A 515 41.72 -16.45 -23.18
C ASP A 515 40.67 -17.03 -22.21
N ALA A 516 39.60 -17.64 -22.73
CA ALA A 516 38.56 -18.24 -21.91
C ALA A 516 38.97 -19.66 -21.51
N LYS A 517 38.40 -20.14 -20.41
CA LYS A 517 38.50 -21.53 -19.98
C LYS A 517 37.10 -22.12 -19.85
N ILE A 518 36.84 -23.19 -20.61
CA ILE A 518 35.64 -24.00 -20.49
C ILE A 518 36.07 -25.37 -20.01
N LEU A 519 35.61 -25.77 -18.82
CA LEU A 519 35.77 -27.10 -18.26
C LEU A 519 34.39 -27.71 -18.01
N ALA A 520 34.10 -28.83 -18.67
CA ALA A 520 32.86 -29.58 -18.50
C ALA A 520 33.14 -31.07 -18.22
N TYR A 521 32.12 -31.85 -17.86
CA TYR A 521 32.22 -33.31 -17.97
C TYR A 521 32.08 -33.73 -19.43
N ASP A 522 31.00 -33.30 -20.10
CA ASP A 522 30.83 -33.40 -21.54
C ASP A 522 30.74 -32.00 -22.15
N LEU A 523 31.49 -31.77 -23.23
CA LEU A 523 31.49 -30.49 -23.94
C LEU A 523 31.07 -30.70 -25.39
N ALA A 524 29.96 -30.10 -25.79
CA ALA A 524 29.50 -30.05 -27.17
C ALA A 524 29.44 -28.60 -27.66
N ILE A 525 30.15 -28.30 -28.75
CA ILE A 525 30.10 -27.01 -29.43
C ILE A 525 29.72 -27.28 -30.89
N ASP A 526 28.54 -26.79 -31.27
CA ASP A 526 28.05 -26.71 -32.64
C ASP A 526 28.04 -25.23 -33.03
N ALA A 527 28.96 -24.83 -33.91
CA ALA A 527 29.09 -23.43 -34.29
C ALA A 527 29.45 -23.16 -35.75
N ASP A 528 29.14 -21.97 -36.27
CA ASP A 528 29.69 -21.59 -37.58
C ASP A 528 31.19 -21.32 -37.45
N LYS A 529 31.58 -20.55 -36.43
CA LYS A 529 32.97 -20.16 -36.15
C LYS A 529 33.30 -20.25 -34.66
N LEU A 530 34.54 -20.65 -34.37
CA LEU A 530 35.11 -20.65 -33.03
C LEU A 530 36.51 -20.03 -33.07
N SER A 531 36.78 -19.02 -32.23
CA SER A 531 38.15 -18.58 -32.01
C SER A 531 38.90 -19.63 -31.18
N GLY A 532 39.88 -20.30 -31.78
CA GLY A 532 40.63 -21.39 -31.14
C GLY A 532 41.69 -20.93 -30.15
N ASP A 533 41.59 -19.70 -29.64
CA ASP A 533 42.51 -19.05 -28.71
C ASP A 533 42.04 -19.09 -27.24
N GLY A 534 41.21 -20.08 -26.90
CA GLY A 534 40.78 -20.39 -25.53
C GLY A 534 40.80 -21.88 -25.21
N GLN A 535 40.91 -22.22 -23.93
CA GLN A 535 41.02 -23.61 -23.46
C GLN A 535 39.66 -24.31 -23.45
N LEU A 536 39.61 -25.50 -24.06
CA LEU A 536 38.46 -26.40 -24.06
C LEU A 536 38.86 -27.71 -23.37
N LEU A 537 38.27 -27.98 -22.20
CA LEU A 537 38.62 -29.11 -21.37
C LEU A 537 37.37 -29.93 -21.04
N ALA A 538 37.47 -31.26 -21.12
CA ALA A 538 36.40 -32.17 -20.70
C ALA A 538 36.93 -33.34 -19.86
N GLU A 539 36.21 -33.68 -18.79
CA GLU A 539 36.51 -34.88 -17.98
C GLU A 539 36.04 -36.17 -18.65
N ASN A 540 35.15 -36.09 -19.64
CA ASN A 540 34.72 -37.21 -20.47
C ASN A 540 34.96 -36.87 -21.95
N ASP A 541 33.95 -36.42 -22.71
CA ASP A 541 34.04 -36.26 -24.17
C ASP A 541 33.99 -34.79 -24.61
N ILE A 542 34.73 -34.45 -25.68
CA ILE A 542 34.55 -33.22 -26.47
C ILE A 542 33.97 -33.57 -27.84
N ARG A 543 32.89 -32.89 -28.23
CA ARG A 543 32.40 -32.83 -29.61
C ARG A 543 32.46 -31.37 -30.10
N LEU A 544 33.21 -31.15 -31.17
CA LEU A 544 33.31 -29.88 -31.86
C LEU A 544 32.83 -30.06 -33.31
N THR A 545 31.79 -29.34 -33.69
CA THR A 545 31.24 -29.32 -35.06
C THR A 545 31.23 -27.89 -35.54
N LEU A 546 32.00 -27.60 -36.60
CA LEU A 546 32.18 -26.25 -37.14
C LEU A 546 31.86 -26.16 -38.62
N VAL A 547 31.25 -25.06 -39.04
CA VAL A 547 31.06 -24.75 -40.47
C VAL A 547 32.35 -24.21 -41.10
N ASP A 548 33.05 -23.32 -40.40
CA ASP A 548 34.30 -22.71 -40.88
C ASP A 548 35.53 -23.53 -40.42
N SER A 549 36.70 -23.02 -40.77
CA SER A 549 38.00 -23.53 -40.36
C SER A 549 38.23 -23.37 -38.86
N LEU A 550 39.07 -24.26 -38.31
CA LEU A 550 39.55 -24.16 -36.93
C LEU A 550 41.04 -23.84 -36.93
N HIS A 551 41.40 -22.69 -36.37
CA HIS A 551 42.78 -22.40 -35.96
C HIS A 551 42.91 -22.63 -34.47
N ASN A 552 43.38 -23.82 -34.07
CA ASN A 552 43.61 -24.13 -32.67
C ASN A 552 44.94 -23.52 -32.18
N GLN A 553 44.85 -22.61 -31.22
CA GLN A 553 45.97 -21.88 -30.62
C GLN A 553 46.04 -22.11 -29.10
N SER A 554 45.19 -22.96 -28.55
CA SER A 554 45.12 -23.29 -27.13
C SER A 554 44.86 -24.79 -26.91
N ASP A 555 44.70 -25.20 -25.65
CA ASP A 555 44.55 -26.60 -25.31
C ASP A 555 43.10 -27.07 -25.56
N ILE A 556 42.96 -28.15 -26.32
CA ILE A 556 41.73 -28.95 -26.44
C ILE A 556 42.00 -30.33 -25.85
N ILE A 557 41.47 -30.61 -24.66
CA ILE A 557 41.80 -31.84 -23.90
C ILE A 557 40.53 -32.54 -23.43
N ALA A 558 40.43 -33.84 -23.69
CA ALA A 558 39.38 -34.70 -23.13
C ALA A 558 39.98 -35.99 -22.57
N ASN A 559 39.56 -36.41 -21.37
CA ASN A 559 40.06 -37.66 -20.77
C ASN A 559 39.53 -38.92 -21.48
N ASN A 560 38.41 -38.83 -22.20
CA ASN A 560 37.85 -39.92 -22.99
C ASN A 560 38.04 -39.62 -24.47
N ASN A 561 37.00 -39.27 -25.23
CA ASN A 561 37.11 -39.07 -26.68
C ASN A 561 37.02 -37.61 -27.09
N ILE A 562 37.64 -37.28 -28.22
CA ILE A 562 37.45 -36.02 -28.93
C ILE A 562 36.93 -36.34 -30.34
N TYR A 563 35.87 -35.65 -30.74
CA TYR A 563 35.37 -35.61 -32.11
C TYR A 563 35.42 -34.18 -32.61
N ILE A 564 36.22 -33.90 -33.65
CA ILE A 564 36.29 -32.61 -34.32
C ILE A 564 35.87 -32.79 -35.77
N GLN A 565 34.83 -32.08 -36.19
CA GLN A 565 34.41 -32.00 -37.58
C GLN A 565 34.35 -30.53 -38.00
N THR A 566 35.06 -30.17 -39.06
CA THR A 566 34.98 -28.85 -39.71
C THR A 566 34.59 -29.04 -41.17
N GLN A 567 33.77 -28.15 -41.75
CA GLN A 567 33.52 -28.20 -43.21
C GLN A 567 34.68 -27.59 -44.02
N GLN A 568 35.65 -26.95 -43.36
CA GLN A 568 36.86 -26.36 -43.96
C GLN A 568 38.12 -26.95 -43.30
N ASP A 569 39.24 -26.23 -43.38
CA ASP A 569 40.55 -26.67 -42.89
C ASP A 569 40.72 -26.57 -41.36
N ILE A 570 41.66 -27.34 -40.83
CA ILE A 570 42.14 -27.26 -39.45
C ILE A 570 43.64 -26.93 -39.47
N LEU A 571 44.01 -25.85 -38.80
CA LEU A 571 45.39 -25.52 -38.43
C LEU A 571 45.55 -25.70 -36.92
N ASN A 572 46.42 -26.63 -36.52
CA ASN A 572 46.75 -26.84 -35.13
C ASN A 572 48.13 -26.26 -34.79
N ASP A 573 48.14 -25.26 -33.90
CA ASP A 573 49.33 -24.61 -33.35
C ASP A 573 49.56 -24.94 -31.86
N GLN A 574 48.70 -25.76 -31.25
CA GLN A 574 48.81 -26.15 -29.84
C GLN A 574 48.34 -27.61 -29.58
N LEU A 575 47.97 -27.96 -28.36
CA LEU A 575 47.67 -29.32 -27.94
C LEU A 575 46.22 -29.70 -28.24
N ILE A 576 46.04 -30.80 -28.96
CA ILE A 576 44.79 -31.56 -29.03
C ILE A 576 45.07 -32.95 -28.44
N LEU A 577 44.55 -33.21 -27.24
CA LEU A 577 44.82 -34.43 -26.49
C LEU A 577 43.53 -35.16 -26.12
N SER A 578 43.36 -36.37 -26.66
CA SER A 578 42.33 -37.30 -26.22
C SER A 578 42.94 -38.45 -25.43
N GLY A 579 42.35 -38.79 -24.28
CA GLY A 579 42.80 -39.96 -23.50
C GLY A 579 42.47 -41.31 -24.14
N LYS A 580 41.55 -41.37 -25.12
CA LYS A 580 41.23 -42.58 -25.87
C LYS A 580 41.20 -42.32 -27.37
N LYS A 581 40.03 -41.95 -27.91
CA LYS A 581 39.81 -41.82 -29.35
C LYS A 581 39.75 -40.36 -29.78
N LEU A 582 40.56 -39.98 -30.77
CA LEU A 582 40.47 -38.71 -31.46
C LEU A 582 40.05 -38.94 -32.92
N ASP A 583 38.84 -38.50 -33.27
CA ASP A 583 38.36 -38.43 -34.65
C ASP A 583 38.45 -36.98 -35.15
N ILE A 584 39.20 -36.74 -36.23
CA ILE A 584 39.26 -35.44 -36.91
C ILE A 584 38.79 -35.60 -38.35
N ILE A 585 37.80 -34.79 -38.73
CA ILE A 585 37.23 -34.71 -40.08
C ILE A 585 37.36 -33.26 -40.57
N SER A 586 38.11 -33.05 -41.65
CA SER A 586 38.33 -31.73 -42.27
C SER A 586 38.71 -31.83 -43.74
N GLN A 587 38.69 -30.70 -44.47
CA GLN A 587 39.25 -30.63 -45.83
C GLN A 587 40.76 -30.78 -45.79
N GLN A 588 41.47 -29.96 -45.02
CA GLN A 588 42.89 -30.17 -44.73
C GLN A 588 43.15 -30.14 -43.23
N LEU A 589 44.17 -30.89 -42.80
CA LEU A 589 44.69 -30.84 -41.44
C LEU A 589 46.18 -30.51 -41.52
N THR A 590 46.54 -29.34 -40.98
CA THR A 590 47.94 -28.92 -40.81
C THR A 590 48.26 -28.88 -39.31
N ASN A 591 49.20 -29.71 -38.88
CA ASN A 591 49.80 -29.59 -37.55
C ASN A 591 51.13 -28.85 -37.67
N SER A 592 51.25 -27.69 -37.04
CA SER A 592 52.48 -26.89 -37.13
C SER A 592 53.60 -27.43 -36.25
N GLU A 593 54.79 -26.84 -36.35
CA GLU A 593 55.94 -27.20 -35.51
C GLU A 593 55.68 -27.04 -34.00
N LYS A 594 54.68 -26.23 -33.63
CA LYS A 594 54.29 -25.98 -32.23
C LYS A 594 53.08 -26.82 -31.79
N GLY A 595 52.34 -27.38 -32.74
CA GLY A 595 51.15 -28.17 -32.47
C GLY A 595 51.46 -29.60 -32.10
N GLU A 596 50.64 -30.18 -31.22
CA GLU A 596 50.65 -31.60 -30.87
C GLU A 596 49.24 -32.18 -31.00
N ILE A 597 49.13 -33.32 -31.66
CA ILE A 597 47.89 -34.11 -31.76
C ILE A 597 48.19 -35.50 -31.19
N SER A 598 47.52 -35.89 -30.10
CA SER A 598 47.83 -37.12 -29.38
C SER A 598 46.58 -37.84 -28.88
N SER A 599 46.56 -39.17 -29.03
CA SER A 599 45.50 -40.07 -28.58
C SER A 599 45.95 -41.53 -28.63
N ASP A 600 45.26 -42.43 -27.91
CA ASP A 600 45.48 -43.89 -28.03
C ASP A 600 45.03 -44.41 -29.42
N LEU A 601 43.96 -43.84 -29.97
CA LEU A 601 43.45 -44.12 -31.30
C LEU A 601 43.15 -42.82 -32.05
N LEU A 602 43.99 -42.52 -33.05
CA LEU A 602 43.83 -41.37 -33.94
C LEU A 602 43.23 -41.78 -35.28
N ASN A 603 42.06 -41.22 -35.61
CA ASN A 603 41.45 -41.33 -36.93
C ASN A 603 41.42 -39.96 -37.62
N LEU A 604 42.01 -39.88 -38.80
CA LEU A 604 42.01 -38.69 -39.64
C LEU A 604 41.21 -39.00 -40.91
N THR A 605 40.14 -38.26 -41.14
CA THR A 605 39.28 -38.41 -42.32
C THR A 605 39.31 -37.13 -43.13
N HIS A 606 39.57 -37.26 -44.42
CA HIS A 606 39.48 -36.18 -45.38
C HIS A 606 38.03 -36.07 -45.87
N ASP A 607 37.40 -34.91 -45.67
CA ASP A 607 36.06 -34.61 -46.20
C ASP A 607 36.22 -33.90 -47.55
N THR A 608 35.69 -34.51 -48.61
CA THR A 608 35.90 -34.11 -50.02
C THR A 608 34.89 -33.12 -50.54
#